data_AF-A0AA38ZT93-F1
#
_entry.id   AF-A0AA38ZT93-F1
#
_cell.length_a   1.000
_cell.length_b   1.000
_cell.length_c   1.000
_cell.angle_alpha   90.00
_cell.angle_beta   90.00
_cell.angle_gamma   90.00
#
_symmetry.space_group_name_H-M   'P 1'
#
loop_
_entity.id
_entity.type
_entity.pdbx_description
1 polymer ?
#
loop_
_entity_poly.entity_id
_entity_poly.type
_entity_poly.pdbx_seq_one_letter_code
_entity_poly.pdbx_strand_id
1 'polypeptide(L)'
;MTLIKFVDDEWGPVGSFNWFATHGTSMSRTNSLISGDNKGAAARFMEDWFEENVFLNGSESSYFGQSGSTRLPRRVSSIIPDLHEEREKLIELAASFQPSQGKPATRFSSVSRRVRSALRHADKPQFISAFCQSNCGDVSPNVLGTFCIDSGLPCDFYHSTCNGKNELCYGRGPGYPDEFESTRIIGERQYKKAMELFNSATEMLSGKIVYRHSYVDFSNLEVTLPKEGGVTEVLKTCPAAMGFAFAAGTTDGPGAFDFKQGDNKGNVFWSFVRNLLKTPNKEQIECHLPKPILLDTGEMKDPYDWAPSILPVQILRIGQLVILSVPGEFTTMAGRRLRDAVKSVLYSGGSDLDSNVHIVIAGLANTYSQYVTTFEEYQVQRYEGASTLYGPHTLSAYIQEFEKLAMAIVKGEQVAPGPQPPDLLERQISLLPPVILDITPPGVNFGDIKTDVPPRAIFRKRDIVTVTFWSASPRNDLMTEGTFALVEILHNQERWVPAYDDDDFCLRFKWARSSKLSPLSHATIEWRVPESAVLGVYRMTHFGASKNIFGSIRHFTGSSSAFIVA
;
A
#
# COMPACT_ATOMS: atom_id res chain seq x y z
N MET A 1 -9.29 -12.87 8.90
CA MET A 1 -9.68 -11.53 8.40
C MET A 1 -10.89 -11.11 9.20
N THR A 2 -10.96 -9.85 9.62
CA THR A 2 -12.13 -9.25 10.26
C THR A 2 -12.67 -8.16 9.35
N LEU A 3 -13.98 -8.18 9.09
CA LEU A 3 -14.65 -7.23 8.19
C LEU A 3 -15.69 -6.41 8.96
N ILE A 4 -15.72 -5.10 8.70
CA ILE A 4 -16.86 -4.24 9.03
C ILE A 4 -17.53 -3.84 7.73
N LYS A 5 -18.85 -3.99 7.67
CA LYS A 5 -19.69 -3.55 6.58
C LYS A 5 -20.43 -2.28 7.00
N PHE A 6 -20.35 -1.25 6.17
CA PHE A 6 -21.10 -0.01 6.35
C PHE A 6 -22.33 -0.06 5.46
N VAL A 7 -23.51 0.14 6.07
CA VAL A 7 -24.80 0.15 5.38
C VAL A 7 -25.50 1.44 5.74
N ASP A 8 -25.89 2.17 4.70
CA ASP A 8 -26.72 3.36 4.76
C ASP A 8 -28.20 2.96 4.56
N ASP A 9 -29.10 3.65 5.26
CA ASP A 9 -30.54 3.33 5.22
C ASP A 9 -31.17 3.65 3.86
N GLU A 10 -30.65 4.63 3.11
CA GLU A 10 -31.14 5.04 1.80
C GLU A 10 -30.41 4.28 0.67
N TRP A 11 -29.08 4.22 0.74
CA TRP A 11 -28.24 3.73 -0.36
C TRP A 11 -27.84 2.26 -0.23
N GLY A 12 -28.17 1.62 0.89
CA GLY A 12 -27.72 0.27 1.19
C GLY A 12 -26.22 0.23 1.50
N PRO A 13 -25.49 -0.83 1.11
CA PRO A 13 -24.07 -0.93 1.46
C PRO A 13 -23.22 0.18 0.82
N VAL A 14 -22.44 0.92 1.62
CA VAL A 14 -21.62 2.06 1.17
C VAL A 14 -20.12 1.85 1.37
N GLY A 15 -19.70 0.82 2.10
CA GLY A 15 -18.29 0.52 2.21
C GLY A 15 -17.94 -0.67 3.10
N SER A 16 -16.64 -0.96 3.19
CA SER A 16 -16.13 -1.96 4.12
C SER A 16 -14.69 -1.70 4.57
N PHE A 17 -14.37 -2.09 5.81
CA PHE A 17 -13.00 -2.18 6.31
C PHE A 17 -12.62 -3.64 6.54
N ASN A 18 -11.44 -4.04 6.09
CA ASN A 18 -10.99 -5.43 6.00
C ASN A 18 -9.61 -5.61 6.66
N TRP A 19 -9.56 -6.03 7.92
CA TRP A 19 -8.30 -6.27 8.64
C TRP A 19 -7.75 -7.67 8.37
N PHE A 20 -6.52 -7.73 7.86
CA PHE A 20 -5.78 -8.97 7.66
C PHE A 20 -4.27 -8.71 7.70
N ALA A 21 -3.53 -9.55 8.44
CA ALA A 21 -2.08 -9.43 8.56
C ALA A 21 -1.38 -10.00 7.32
N THR A 22 -0.74 -9.13 6.54
CA THR A 22 0.21 -9.49 5.47
C THR A 22 0.95 -8.23 5.03
N HIS A 23 2.26 -8.31 4.81
CA HIS A 23 3.03 -7.19 4.28
C HIS A 23 2.56 -6.79 2.87
N GLY A 24 2.68 -5.49 2.56
CA GLY A 24 2.53 -4.95 1.21
C GLY A 24 3.84 -5.06 0.42
N THR A 25 4.37 -6.28 0.29
CA THR A 25 5.69 -6.58 -0.32
C THR A 25 5.60 -7.64 -1.43
N SER A 26 4.46 -7.72 -2.12
CA SER A 26 4.36 -8.55 -3.33
C SER A 26 5.16 -7.97 -4.49
N MET A 27 5.16 -6.64 -4.62
CA MET A 27 6.07 -5.90 -5.48
C MET A 27 7.43 -5.76 -4.78
N SER A 28 8.50 -6.16 -5.45
CA SER A 28 9.85 -6.17 -4.87
C SER A 28 10.46 -4.76 -4.82
N ARG A 29 11.59 -4.62 -4.12
CA ARG A 29 12.40 -3.37 -4.11
C ARG A 29 12.91 -2.92 -5.49
N THR A 30 12.82 -3.78 -6.51
CA THR A 30 13.26 -3.46 -7.88
C THR A 30 12.14 -2.84 -8.73
N ASN A 31 10.89 -2.91 -8.25
CA ASN A 31 9.77 -2.20 -8.84
C ASN A 31 10.01 -0.68 -8.79
N SER A 32 9.73 0.00 -9.90
CA SER A 32 9.81 1.47 -10.02
C SER A 32 8.45 2.13 -10.24
N LEU A 33 7.35 1.36 -10.19
CA LEU A 33 5.98 1.85 -10.33
C LEU A 33 5.33 2.08 -8.97
N ILE A 34 4.65 3.21 -8.81
CA ILE A 34 3.81 3.45 -7.63
C ILE A 34 2.69 2.42 -7.63
N SER A 35 2.46 1.78 -6.49
CA SER A 35 1.48 0.72 -6.32
C SER A 35 0.98 0.69 -4.88
N GLY A 36 -0.30 0.40 -4.69
CA GLY A 36 -0.88 0.04 -3.39
C GLY A 36 -0.58 -1.41 -2.97
N ASP A 37 0.24 -2.13 -3.75
CA ASP A 37 0.61 -3.53 -3.58
C ASP A 37 -0.63 -4.45 -3.49
N ASN A 38 -0.52 -5.59 -2.81
CA ASN A 38 -1.57 -6.60 -2.77
C ASN A 38 -2.84 -6.11 -2.05
N LYS A 39 -2.73 -5.22 -1.07
CA LYS A 39 -3.88 -4.63 -0.36
C LYS A 39 -4.59 -3.57 -1.21
N GLY A 40 -3.85 -2.75 -1.93
CA GLY A 40 -4.42 -1.82 -2.91
C GLY A 40 -5.12 -2.55 -4.05
N ALA A 41 -4.53 -3.64 -4.56
CA ALA A 41 -5.18 -4.50 -5.54
C ALA A 41 -6.48 -5.10 -4.98
N ALA A 42 -6.48 -5.61 -3.74
CA ALA A 42 -7.67 -6.14 -3.09
C ALA A 42 -8.78 -5.08 -2.94
N ALA A 43 -8.42 -3.85 -2.53
CA ALA A 43 -9.34 -2.72 -2.43
C ALA A 43 -9.98 -2.41 -3.79
N ARG A 44 -9.17 -2.21 -4.83
CA ARG A 44 -9.62 -1.92 -6.20
C ARG A 44 -10.54 -3.02 -6.72
N PHE A 45 -10.17 -4.30 -6.56
CA PHE A 45 -11.00 -5.43 -6.99
C PHE A 45 -12.34 -5.49 -6.25
N MET A 46 -12.37 -5.17 -4.96
CA MET A 46 -13.61 -5.16 -4.18
C MET A 46 -14.53 -4.01 -4.59
N GLU A 47 -13.98 -2.83 -4.84
CA GLU A 47 -14.74 -1.69 -5.33
C GLU A 47 -15.28 -1.92 -6.75
N ASP A 48 -14.47 -2.48 -7.66
CA ASP A 48 -14.93 -2.84 -9.01
C ASP A 48 -16.02 -3.91 -8.97
N TRP A 49 -15.85 -4.94 -8.15
CA TRP A 49 -16.87 -5.97 -7.95
C TRP A 49 -18.20 -5.38 -7.45
N PHE A 50 -18.16 -4.48 -6.47
CA PHE A 50 -19.37 -3.91 -5.90
C PHE A 50 -20.13 -3.09 -6.94
N GLU A 51 -19.41 -2.21 -7.65
CA GLU A 51 -19.97 -1.41 -8.74
C GLU A 51 -20.64 -2.31 -9.78
N GLU A 52 -19.94 -3.34 -10.27
CA GLU A 52 -20.49 -4.27 -11.26
C GLU A 52 -21.78 -5.00 -10.82
N ASN A 53 -21.88 -5.42 -9.56
CA ASN A 53 -23.06 -6.16 -9.08
C ASN A 53 -24.26 -5.26 -8.79
N VAL A 54 -24.04 -4.01 -8.36
CA VAL A 54 -25.15 -3.04 -8.22
C VAL A 54 -25.78 -2.76 -9.59
N PHE A 55 -24.99 -2.66 -10.65
CA PHE A 55 -25.54 -2.49 -12.01
C PHE A 55 -26.33 -3.70 -12.51
N LEU A 56 -25.95 -4.92 -12.12
CA LEU A 56 -26.64 -6.14 -12.53
C LEU A 56 -27.94 -6.39 -11.76
N ASN A 57 -28.00 -6.03 -10.48
CA ASN A 57 -29.20 -6.20 -9.64
C ASN A 57 -30.15 -4.98 -9.67
N GLY A 58 -29.71 -3.84 -10.21
CA GLY A 58 -30.47 -2.59 -10.26
C GLY A 58 -31.52 -2.45 -11.37
N SER A 59 -31.92 -3.53 -12.05
CA SER A 59 -33.01 -3.47 -13.05
C SER A 59 -34.42 -3.49 -12.46
N GLU A 60 -34.58 -3.45 -11.13
CA GLU A 60 -35.90 -3.48 -10.45
C GLU A 60 -36.22 -2.31 -9.52
N SER A 61 -35.38 -1.25 -9.40
CA SER A 61 -35.78 -0.03 -8.68
C SER A 61 -36.02 1.14 -9.64
N SER A 62 -37.30 1.35 -9.92
CA SER A 62 -37.85 2.44 -10.72
C SER A 62 -37.74 3.80 -10.02
N TYR A 63 -36.59 4.48 -10.11
CA TYR A 63 -36.46 5.93 -9.95
C TYR A 63 -35.22 6.46 -10.71
N PHE A 64 -35.19 6.31 -12.03
CA PHE A 64 -34.20 6.98 -12.87
C PHE A 64 -34.82 8.22 -13.53
N GLY A 65 -34.56 9.38 -12.92
CA GLY A 65 -34.58 10.66 -13.62
C GLY A 65 -33.47 10.66 -14.69
N GLN A 66 -33.83 11.09 -15.88
CA GLN A 66 -32.93 11.21 -17.03
C GLN A 66 -31.71 12.09 -16.72
N SER A 67 -30.56 11.47 -16.52
CA SER A 67 -29.25 12.06 -16.84
C SER A 67 -28.31 10.93 -17.23
N GLY A 68 -27.78 11.01 -18.45
CA GLY A 68 -27.08 9.92 -19.14
C GLY A 68 -25.78 9.48 -18.45
N SER A 69 -25.88 8.48 -17.59
CA SER A 69 -24.75 7.64 -17.16
C SER A 69 -24.47 6.60 -18.24
N THR A 70 -23.45 6.84 -19.06
CA THR A 70 -22.98 5.90 -20.09
C THR A 70 -22.03 4.86 -19.49
N ARG A 71 -22.58 3.76 -18.94
CA ARG A 71 -21.86 2.49 -18.86
C ARG A 71 -22.63 1.44 -19.69
N LEU A 72 -21.90 0.76 -20.56
CA LEU A 72 -22.41 -0.14 -21.61
C LEU A 72 -23.26 -1.29 -21.04
N PRO A 73 -24.45 -1.60 -21.61
CA PRO A 73 -25.20 -2.81 -21.27
C PRO A 73 -24.42 -4.06 -21.69
N ARG A 74 -24.13 -4.95 -20.73
CA ARG A 74 -23.32 -6.19 -20.90
C ARG A 74 -24.04 -7.34 -21.63
N ARG A 75 -25.08 -7.10 -22.42
CA ARG A 75 -25.76 -8.15 -23.20
C ARG A 75 -26.14 -7.64 -24.58
N VAL A 76 -25.34 -7.99 -25.58
CA VAL A 76 -25.80 -8.02 -26.97
C VAL A 76 -26.27 -9.44 -27.25
N SER A 77 -27.53 -9.56 -27.67
CA SER A 77 -28.19 -10.81 -28.04
C SER A 77 -27.39 -11.54 -29.12
N SER A 78 -27.14 -12.83 -28.92
CA SER A 78 -26.50 -13.71 -29.91
C SER A 78 -27.47 -14.04 -31.05
N ILE A 79 -27.51 -13.18 -32.06
CA ILE A 79 -27.88 -13.55 -33.44
C ILE A 79 -26.59 -13.39 -34.21
N ILE A 80 -25.93 -14.50 -34.57
CA ILE A 80 -24.61 -14.52 -35.22
C ILE A 80 -24.70 -13.84 -36.60
N PRO A 81 -24.15 -12.63 -36.79
CA PRO A 81 -23.73 -12.18 -38.12
C PRO A 81 -22.35 -12.81 -38.38
N ASP A 82 -21.91 -12.85 -39.63
CA ASP A 82 -20.62 -13.42 -39.98
C ASP A 82 -19.49 -12.66 -39.24
N LEU A 83 -18.90 -13.30 -38.23
CA LEU A 83 -17.84 -12.73 -37.36
C LEU A 83 -16.65 -12.19 -38.17
N HIS A 84 -16.45 -12.69 -39.39
CA HIS A 84 -15.41 -12.21 -40.28
C HIS A 84 -15.75 -10.83 -40.87
N GLU A 85 -17.00 -10.59 -41.26
CA GLU A 85 -17.42 -9.33 -41.90
C GLU A 85 -17.47 -8.17 -40.88
N GLU A 86 -17.93 -8.44 -39.66
CA GLU A 86 -17.89 -7.46 -38.57
C GLU A 86 -16.47 -7.09 -38.17
N ARG A 87 -15.55 -8.07 -38.18
CA ARG A 87 -14.14 -7.84 -37.85
C ARG A 87 -13.45 -6.94 -38.87
N GLU A 88 -13.66 -7.16 -40.17
CA GLU A 88 -13.10 -6.29 -41.22
C GLU A 88 -13.64 -4.85 -41.12
N LYS A 89 -14.94 -4.68 -40.82
CA LYS A 89 -15.52 -3.35 -40.59
C LYS A 89 -14.87 -2.63 -39.40
N LEU A 90 -14.58 -3.35 -38.30
CA LEU A 90 -13.87 -2.77 -37.15
C LEU A 90 -12.41 -2.41 -37.51
N ILE A 91 -11.74 -3.20 -38.36
CA ILE A 91 -10.38 -2.92 -38.84
C ILE A 91 -10.34 -1.64 -39.64
N GLU A 92 -11.27 -1.46 -40.57
CA GLU A 92 -11.38 -0.23 -41.35
C GLU A 92 -11.71 0.97 -40.46
N LEU A 93 -12.64 0.80 -39.52
CA LEU A 93 -12.99 1.85 -38.55
C LEU A 93 -11.78 2.25 -37.70
N ALA A 94 -11.06 1.29 -37.11
CA ALA A 94 -9.86 1.58 -36.33
C ALA A 94 -8.77 2.27 -37.16
N ALA A 95 -8.55 1.82 -38.40
CA ALA A 95 -7.58 2.42 -39.31
C ALA A 95 -7.89 3.88 -39.68
N SER A 96 -9.16 4.31 -39.57
CA SER A 96 -9.55 5.70 -39.81
C SER A 96 -9.08 6.67 -38.71
N PHE A 97 -8.75 6.18 -37.51
CA PHE A 97 -8.29 7.00 -36.39
C PHE A 97 -6.76 6.96 -36.25
N GLN A 98 -6.12 7.99 -36.79
CA GLN A 98 -4.67 8.25 -36.73
C GLN A 98 -4.26 8.88 -35.39
N PRO A 99 -2.95 8.85 -35.02
CA PRO A 99 -2.52 9.42 -33.76
C PRO A 99 -2.67 10.94 -33.80
N SER A 100 -3.02 11.55 -32.67
CA SER A 100 -3.16 13.00 -32.59
C SER A 100 -1.79 13.67 -32.41
N GLN A 101 -1.61 14.86 -32.98
CA GLN A 101 -0.56 15.74 -32.50
C GLN A 101 -0.83 16.17 -31.05
N GLY A 102 0.23 16.20 -30.25
CA GLY A 102 0.27 16.70 -28.90
C GLY A 102 -0.22 18.14 -28.85
N LYS A 103 -1.20 18.41 -28.00
CA LYS A 103 -1.88 19.70 -27.93
C LYS A 103 -1.97 20.21 -26.50
N PRO A 104 -2.06 21.54 -26.30
CA PRO A 104 -2.31 22.12 -25.00
C PRO A 104 -3.58 21.54 -24.37
N ALA A 105 -3.53 21.30 -23.06
CA ALA A 105 -4.66 20.87 -22.26
C ALA A 105 -4.85 21.80 -21.06
N THR A 106 -6.01 21.72 -20.42
CA THR A 106 -6.19 22.34 -19.11
C THR A 106 -5.86 21.33 -18.02
N ARG A 107 -5.51 21.80 -16.83
CA ARG A 107 -5.35 20.92 -15.66
C ARG A 107 -6.58 20.05 -15.39
N PHE A 108 -7.78 20.57 -15.65
CA PHE A 108 -9.05 19.86 -15.47
C PHE A 108 -9.34 18.78 -16.53
N SER A 109 -8.57 18.75 -17.62
CA SER A 109 -8.79 17.80 -18.71
C SER A 109 -8.53 16.36 -18.29
N SER A 110 -7.53 16.10 -17.43
CA SER A 110 -7.29 14.76 -16.90
C SER A 110 -8.35 14.36 -15.87
N VAL A 111 -8.69 15.27 -14.94
CA VAL A 111 -9.71 15.06 -13.88
C VAL A 111 -11.08 14.71 -14.43
N SER A 112 -11.56 15.44 -15.45
CA SER A 112 -12.87 15.21 -16.07
C SER A 112 -12.94 13.92 -16.90
N ARG A 113 -11.79 13.42 -17.37
CA ARG A 113 -11.68 12.23 -18.21
C ARG A 113 -11.30 10.96 -17.46
N ARG A 114 -10.88 11.03 -16.20
CA ARG A 114 -10.66 9.88 -15.32
C ARG A 114 -11.89 8.95 -15.30
N VAL A 115 -11.70 7.63 -15.23
CA VAL A 115 -12.79 6.64 -15.33
C VAL A 115 -13.74 6.77 -14.15
N ARG A 116 -13.20 6.83 -12.94
CA ARG A 116 -13.92 6.99 -11.66
C ARG A 116 -13.93 8.45 -11.20
N SER A 117 -14.17 9.39 -12.11
CA SER A 117 -14.17 10.84 -11.78
C SER A 117 -15.30 11.20 -10.81
N ALA A 118 -14.95 11.78 -9.67
CA ALA A 118 -15.89 12.27 -8.66
C ALA A 118 -16.90 13.30 -9.22
N LEU A 119 -16.55 13.98 -10.31
CA LEU A 119 -17.42 14.94 -10.99
C LEU A 119 -18.64 14.29 -11.68
N ARG A 120 -18.66 12.96 -11.86
CA ARG A 120 -19.73 12.26 -12.59
C ARG A 120 -20.86 11.74 -11.70
N HIS A 121 -20.66 11.63 -10.39
CA HIS A 121 -21.62 11.01 -9.47
C HIS A 121 -21.74 11.80 -8.16
N ALA A 122 -22.20 13.06 -8.23
CA ALA A 122 -22.34 13.92 -7.06
C ALA A 122 -23.44 13.47 -6.08
N ASP A 123 -24.46 12.76 -6.57
CA ASP A 123 -25.69 12.48 -5.81
C ASP A 123 -25.75 11.08 -5.17
N LYS A 124 -24.74 10.22 -5.38
CA LYS A 124 -24.68 8.87 -4.80
C LYS A 124 -23.33 8.61 -4.13
N PRO A 125 -23.29 8.07 -2.90
CA PRO A 125 -22.03 7.70 -2.26
C PRO A 125 -21.31 6.63 -3.09
N GLN A 126 -20.03 6.87 -3.37
CA GLN A 126 -19.16 5.86 -3.98
C GLN A 126 -18.85 4.79 -2.94
N PHE A 127 -18.91 3.52 -3.34
CA PHE A 127 -18.50 2.43 -2.46
C PHE A 127 -16.99 2.48 -2.20
N ILE A 128 -16.60 2.46 -0.92
CA ILE A 128 -15.19 2.49 -0.51
C ILE A 128 -14.83 1.20 0.22
N SER A 129 -13.74 0.54 -0.20
CA SER A 129 -13.24 -0.65 0.49
C SER A 129 -11.79 -0.48 0.94
N ALA A 130 -11.57 -0.45 2.26
CA ALA A 130 -10.24 -0.38 2.82
C ALA A 130 -9.73 -1.76 3.25
N PHE A 131 -8.50 -2.12 2.83
CA PHE A 131 -7.80 -3.30 3.32
C PHE A 131 -6.73 -2.88 4.32
N CYS A 132 -7.11 -2.94 5.60
CA CYS A 132 -6.30 -2.46 6.70
C CYS A 132 -5.19 -3.44 7.06
N GLN A 133 -4.06 -2.88 7.54
CA GLN A 133 -3.01 -3.67 8.17
C GLN A 133 -3.42 -4.16 9.55
N SER A 134 -2.74 -5.21 10.01
CA SER A 134 -2.88 -5.72 11.38
C SER A 134 -1.50 -5.99 11.98
N ASN A 135 -1.33 -7.03 12.77
CA ASN A 135 -0.03 -7.47 13.27
C ASN A 135 0.72 -8.28 12.20
N CYS A 136 1.27 -7.60 11.19
CA CYS A 136 1.90 -8.20 10.00
C CYS A 136 3.42 -8.37 10.08
N GLY A 137 4.09 -7.99 11.18
CA GLY A 137 5.54 -7.80 11.24
C GLY A 137 6.40 -9.01 10.84
N ASP A 138 5.86 -10.22 10.88
CA ASP A 138 6.52 -11.46 10.47
C ASP A 138 5.73 -12.23 9.38
N VAL A 139 4.84 -11.55 8.64
CA VAL A 139 3.92 -12.17 7.67
C VAL A 139 4.19 -11.68 6.25
N SER A 140 4.84 -12.52 5.44
CA SER A 140 5.14 -12.25 4.03
C SER A 140 4.00 -12.67 3.09
N PRO A 141 3.72 -11.92 2.00
CA PRO A 141 2.84 -12.37 0.92
C PRO A 141 3.52 -13.34 -0.06
N ASN A 142 4.83 -13.57 0.07
CA ASN A 142 5.63 -14.41 -0.82
C ASN A 142 5.57 -15.89 -0.42
N VAL A 143 4.39 -16.48 -0.65
CA VAL A 143 3.97 -17.78 -0.09
C VAL A 143 4.63 -19.04 -0.67
N LEU A 144 5.45 -18.94 -1.72
CA LEU A 144 6.11 -20.13 -2.29
C LEU A 144 7.39 -20.52 -1.54
N GLY A 145 7.80 -19.74 -0.55
CA GLY A 145 9.03 -19.94 0.22
C GLY A 145 10.19 -19.09 -0.30
N THR A 146 11.37 -19.32 0.29
CA THR A 146 12.54 -18.47 0.12
C THR A 146 13.67 -19.23 -0.56
N PHE A 147 14.21 -18.68 -1.65
CA PHE A 147 15.18 -19.35 -2.50
C PHE A 147 16.33 -18.43 -2.88
N CYS A 148 17.47 -19.05 -3.12
CA CYS A 148 18.65 -18.42 -3.68
C CYS A 148 18.44 -18.15 -5.18
N ILE A 149 18.58 -16.89 -5.60
CA ILE A 149 18.33 -16.49 -7.00
C ILE A 149 19.37 -17.08 -7.99
N ASP A 150 20.57 -17.41 -7.51
CA ASP A 150 21.68 -17.94 -8.31
C ASP A 150 21.57 -19.46 -8.55
N SER A 151 21.24 -20.21 -7.50
CA SER A 151 21.25 -21.68 -7.50
C SER A 151 19.85 -22.30 -7.56
N GLY A 152 18.80 -21.53 -7.22
CA GLY A 152 17.43 -22.03 -7.08
C GLY A 152 17.19 -22.90 -5.84
N LEU A 153 18.20 -23.12 -5.01
CA LEU A 153 18.09 -23.89 -3.77
C LEU A 153 17.36 -23.08 -2.67
N PRO A 154 16.74 -23.75 -1.68
CA PRO A 154 16.19 -23.06 -0.51
C PRO A 154 17.27 -22.26 0.22
N CYS A 155 16.90 -21.09 0.73
CA CYS A 155 17.80 -20.33 1.60
C CYS A 155 18.11 -21.06 2.90
N ASP A 156 19.23 -20.70 3.55
CA ASP A 156 19.44 -21.05 4.95
C ASP A 156 18.32 -20.48 5.82
N PHE A 157 17.70 -21.35 6.62
CA PHE A 157 16.51 -21.01 7.40
C PHE A 157 16.81 -19.99 8.50
N TYR A 158 17.89 -20.20 9.25
CA TYR A 158 18.17 -19.41 10.46
C TYR A 158 18.64 -17.99 10.15
N HIS A 159 19.42 -17.81 9.09
CA HIS A 159 20.04 -16.52 8.77
C HIS A 159 19.50 -15.88 7.48
N SER A 160 18.64 -16.58 6.74
CA SER A 160 18.11 -16.14 5.44
C SER A 160 19.24 -15.79 4.46
N THR A 161 20.18 -16.73 4.30
CA THR A 161 21.35 -16.53 3.44
C THR A 161 21.50 -17.62 2.38
N CYS A 162 22.28 -17.28 1.36
CA CYS A 162 22.72 -18.13 0.28
C CYS A 162 24.24 -17.98 0.17
N ASN A 163 24.99 -19.07 0.30
CA ASN A 163 26.46 -19.04 0.37
C ASN A 163 26.97 -18.06 1.45
N GLY A 164 26.23 -17.96 2.58
CA GLY A 164 26.54 -17.08 3.69
C GLY A 164 26.23 -15.59 3.47
N LYS A 165 25.56 -15.22 2.37
CA LYS A 165 25.17 -13.85 2.02
C LYS A 165 23.64 -13.70 1.93
N ASN A 166 23.09 -12.58 2.40
CA ASN A 166 21.64 -12.35 2.39
C ASN A 166 21.12 -11.86 1.03
N GLU A 167 21.94 -11.20 0.21
CA GLU A 167 21.48 -10.45 -0.97
C GLU A 167 20.90 -11.32 -2.08
N LEU A 168 21.12 -12.63 -2.00
CA LEU A 168 20.62 -13.60 -2.97
C LEU A 168 19.39 -14.37 -2.47
N CYS A 169 19.03 -14.25 -1.20
CA CYS A 169 17.88 -14.95 -0.62
C CYS A 169 16.59 -14.14 -0.77
N TYR A 170 15.67 -14.60 -1.61
CA TYR A 170 14.39 -13.94 -1.85
C TYR A 170 13.19 -14.85 -1.63
N GLY A 171 12.14 -14.30 -1.03
CA GLY A 171 10.81 -14.88 -1.03
C GLY A 171 10.21 -14.86 -2.44
N ARG A 172 9.47 -15.90 -2.80
CA ARG A 172 8.77 -15.98 -4.09
C ARG A 172 7.25 -15.89 -3.92
N GLY A 173 6.65 -14.92 -4.59
CA GLY A 173 5.21 -14.79 -4.73
C GLY A 173 4.60 -15.89 -5.61
N PRO A 174 3.27 -16.08 -5.54
CA PRO A 174 2.58 -17.15 -6.28
C PRO A 174 2.59 -16.97 -7.81
N GLY A 175 2.92 -15.78 -8.31
CA GLY A 175 3.06 -15.48 -9.74
C GLY A 175 4.51 -15.48 -10.23
N TYR A 176 5.48 -15.90 -9.40
CA TYR A 176 6.92 -15.87 -9.73
C TYR A 176 7.20 -16.46 -11.13
N PRO A 177 8.04 -15.79 -11.96
CA PRO A 177 8.84 -14.60 -11.64
C PRO A 177 8.11 -13.26 -11.80
N ASP A 178 6.81 -13.24 -12.11
CA ASP A 178 6.03 -12.00 -12.28
C ASP A 178 5.48 -11.49 -10.93
N GLU A 179 6.07 -10.40 -10.42
CA GLU A 179 5.64 -9.74 -9.18
C GLU A 179 4.28 -9.06 -9.31
N PHE A 180 3.89 -8.60 -10.50
CA PHE A 180 2.55 -8.04 -10.74
C PHE A 180 1.51 -9.16 -10.68
N GLU A 181 1.80 -10.31 -11.28
CA GLU A 181 0.91 -11.47 -11.18
C GLU A 181 0.83 -11.99 -9.73
N SER A 182 1.94 -11.98 -9.00
CA SER A 182 1.97 -12.31 -7.57
C SER A 182 1.07 -11.36 -6.77
N THR A 183 1.21 -10.05 -7.00
CA THR A 183 0.39 -9.01 -6.38
C THR A 183 -1.09 -9.19 -6.70
N ARG A 184 -1.43 -9.48 -7.96
CA ARG A 184 -2.79 -9.76 -8.41
C ARG A 184 -3.39 -10.96 -7.67
N ILE A 185 -2.67 -12.08 -7.60
CA ILE A 185 -3.14 -13.31 -6.97
C ILE A 185 -3.34 -13.11 -5.46
N ILE A 186 -2.39 -12.46 -4.77
CA ILE A 186 -2.51 -12.22 -3.32
C ILE A 186 -3.64 -11.22 -3.02
N GLY A 187 -3.76 -10.16 -3.83
CA GLY A 187 -4.88 -9.21 -3.73
C GLY A 187 -6.23 -9.88 -3.96
N GLU A 188 -6.33 -10.73 -4.99
CA GLU A 188 -7.55 -11.48 -5.30
C GLU A 188 -7.96 -12.44 -4.16
N ARG A 189 -6.99 -13.10 -3.49
CA ARG A 189 -7.27 -13.95 -2.32
C ARG A 189 -7.85 -13.14 -1.16
N GLN A 190 -7.30 -11.96 -0.88
CA GLN A 190 -7.82 -11.07 0.15
C GLN A 190 -9.23 -10.57 -0.21
N TYR A 191 -9.41 -10.06 -1.43
CA TYR A 191 -10.69 -9.60 -1.96
C TYR A 191 -11.77 -10.68 -1.88
N LYS A 192 -11.51 -11.90 -2.35
CA LYS A 192 -12.51 -12.98 -2.34
C LYS A 192 -12.98 -13.29 -0.92
N LYS A 193 -12.09 -13.28 0.06
CA LYS A 193 -12.47 -13.51 1.46
C LYS A 193 -13.26 -12.32 2.03
N ALA A 194 -12.88 -11.09 1.70
CA ALA A 194 -13.63 -9.91 2.10
C ALA A 194 -15.05 -9.92 1.49
N MET A 195 -15.18 -10.21 0.20
CA MET A 195 -16.46 -10.37 -0.49
C MET A 195 -17.35 -11.44 0.16
N GLU A 196 -16.79 -12.61 0.48
CA GLU A 196 -17.50 -13.67 1.20
C GLU A 196 -18.05 -13.16 2.54
N LEU A 197 -17.20 -12.55 3.36
CA LEU A 197 -17.58 -11.99 4.66
C LEU A 197 -18.60 -10.85 4.54
N PHE A 198 -18.49 -10.02 3.50
CA PHE A 198 -19.38 -8.89 3.25
C PHE A 198 -20.80 -9.34 2.92
N ASN A 199 -20.92 -10.42 2.15
CA ASN A 199 -22.20 -11.03 1.77
C ASN A 199 -22.81 -11.83 2.93
N SER A 200 -22.00 -12.42 3.80
CA SER A 200 -22.47 -13.22 4.94
C SER A 200 -22.57 -12.43 6.26
N ALA A 201 -22.29 -11.12 6.27
CA ALA A 201 -22.30 -10.32 7.49
C ALA A 201 -23.73 -10.17 8.06
N THR A 202 -23.94 -10.66 9.28
CA THR A 202 -25.23 -10.63 9.98
C THR A 202 -25.19 -9.97 11.36
N GLU A 203 -24.01 -9.87 11.98
CA GLU A 203 -23.87 -9.25 13.29
C GLU A 203 -23.83 -7.71 13.16
N MET A 204 -24.85 -7.05 13.69
CA MET A 204 -24.90 -5.58 13.73
C MET A 204 -24.06 -5.05 14.90
N LEU A 205 -23.16 -4.09 14.61
CA LEU A 205 -22.45 -3.36 15.67
C LEU A 205 -23.42 -2.42 16.38
N SER A 206 -23.51 -2.50 17.71
CA SER A 206 -24.38 -1.65 18.51
C SER A 206 -23.73 -1.22 19.82
N GLY A 207 -24.09 -0.04 20.31
CA GLY A 207 -23.57 0.51 21.56
C GLY A 207 -22.74 1.78 21.36
N LYS A 208 -22.00 2.15 22.41
CA LYS A 208 -21.29 3.43 22.51
C LYS A 208 -20.07 3.49 21.59
N ILE A 209 -19.76 4.70 21.11
CA ILE A 209 -18.49 5.03 20.47
C ILE A 209 -17.62 5.74 21.50
N VAL A 210 -16.47 5.17 21.82
CA VAL A 210 -15.55 5.67 22.86
C VAL A 210 -14.12 5.53 22.35
N TYR A 211 -13.25 6.49 22.67
CA TYR A 211 -11.82 6.35 22.41
C TYR A 211 -10.99 6.76 23.61
N ARG A 212 -9.77 6.24 23.71
CA ARG A 212 -8.71 6.76 24.57
C ARG A 212 -7.42 6.87 23.78
N HIS A 213 -6.67 7.92 24.06
CA HIS A 213 -5.41 8.22 23.39
C HIS A 213 -4.44 8.82 24.41
N SER A 214 -3.19 8.37 24.38
CA SER A 214 -2.09 9.01 25.11
C SER A 214 -0.85 8.98 24.25
N TYR A 215 -0.05 10.02 24.34
CA TYR A 215 1.36 9.94 24.00
C TYR A 215 2.13 9.36 25.18
N VAL A 216 3.11 8.51 24.92
CA VAL A 216 3.93 7.86 25.96
C VAL A 216 5.39 7.94 25.54
N ASP A 217 6.25 8.33 26.47
CA ASP A 217 7.70 8.32 26.25
C ASP A 217 8.26 6.90 26.49
N PHE A 218 8.67 6.25 25.41
CA PHE A 218 9.22 4.90 25.41
C PHE A 218 10.74 4.87 25.65
N SER A 219 11.40 6.03 25.83
CA SER A 219 12.86 6.07 26.04
C SER A 219 13.31 5.49 27.38
N ASN A 220 12.43 5.48 28.40
CA ASN A 220 12.74 4.99 29.74
C ASN A 220 11.48 4.63 30.55
N LEU A 221 10.51 3.97 29.90
CA LEU A 221 9.22 3.63 30.50
C LEU A 221 9.38 2.46 31.47
N GLU A 222 8.86 2.62 32.69
CA GLU A 222 8.80 1.53 33.67
C GLU A 222 7.70 0.52 33.31
N VAL A 223 8.07 -0.76 33.28
CA VAL A 223 7.22 -1.89 32.91
C VAL A 223 7.14 -2.85 34.09
N THR A 224 5.93 -3.07 34.61
CA THR A 224 5.71 -4.00 35.71
C THR A 224 5.27 -5.35 35.18
N LEU A 225 6.04 -6.40 35.48
CA LEU A 225 5.74 -7.78 35.07
C LEU A 225 5.42 -8.67 36.28
N PRO A 226 4.37 -9.50 36.22
CA PRO A 226 4.14 -10.52 37.22
C PRO A 226 5.14 -11.67 37.08
N LYS A 227 5.79 -12.08 38.17
CA LYS A 227 6.60 -13.31 38.24
C LYS A 227 5.86 -14.44 38.97
N GLU A 228 6.33 -15.66 38.74
CA GLU A 228 5.93 -16.83 39.53
C GLU A 228 6.15 -16.56 41.03
N GLY A 229 5.16 -16.93 41.85
CA GLY A 229 5.16 -16.67 43.29
C GLY A 229 4.57 -15.32 43.73
N GLY A 230 4.00 -14.53 42.81
CA GLY A 230 3.28 -13.29 43.13
C GLY A 230 4.18 -12.07 43.34
N VAL A 231 5.48 -12.19 43.06
CA VAL A 231 6.43 -11.07 43.09
C VAL A 231 6.31 -10.29 41.78
N THR A 232 6.28 -8.95 41.84
CA THR A 232 6.34 -8.09 40.66
C THR A 232 7.78 -7.68 40.38
N GLU A 233 8.22 -7.80 39.13
CA GLU A 233 9.48 -7.24 38.66
C GLU A 233 9.20 -5.92 37.92
N VAL A 234 9.98 -4.87 38.24
CA VAL A 234 9.94 -3.60 37.51
C VAL A 234 11.15 -3.54 36.59
N LEU A 235 10.87 -3.53 35.29
CA LEU A 235 11.85 -3.39 34.22
C LEU A 235 11.68 -2.03 33.53
N LYS A 236 12.58 -1.71 32.59
CA LYS A 236 12.51 -0.47 31.83
C LYS A 236 12.65 -0.74 30.33
N THR A 237 11.99 0.06 29.51
CA THR A 237 12.35 0.17 28.10
C THR A 237 13.67 0.92 27.95
N CYS A 238 14.26 0.82 26.76
CA CYS A 238 15.54 1.44 26.43
C CYS A 238 15.34 2.63 25.48
N PRO A 239 16.25 3.61 25.47
CA PRO A 239 16.39 4.52 24.34
C PRO A 239 16.53 3.75 23.02
N ALA A 240 15.96 4.28 21.94
CA ALA A 240 15.80 3.56 20.68
C ALA A 240 17.15 3.07 20.10
N ALA A 241 17.26 1.80 19.72
CA ALA A 241 18.43 1.31 18.99
C ALA A 241 18.09 0.20 18.00
N MET A 242 18.80 0.19 16.87
CA MET A 242 18.69 -0.84 15.82
C MET A 242 19.87 -1.81 15.90
N GLY A 243 19.57 -3.11 15.79
CA GLY A 243 20.56 -4.18 15.83
C GLY A 243 21.26 -4.41 14.50
N PHE A 244 22.31 -5.22 14.48
CA PHE A 244 23.02 -5.59 13.23
C PHE A 244 22.11 -6.23 12.19
N ALA A 245 21.20 -7.13 12.60
CA ALA A 245 20.28 -7.79 11.69
C ALA A 245 19.25 -6.85 11.03
N PHE A 246 19.10 -5.59 11.48
CA PHE A 246 18.34 -4.58 10.75
C PHE A 246 18.90 -4.36 9.35
N ALA A 247 20.22 -4.24 9.22
CA ALA A 247 20.87 -4.03 7.92
C ALA A 247 20.85 -5.29 7.03
N ALA A 248 20.45 -6.44 7.57
CA ALA A 248 20.27 -7.67 6.79
C ALA A 248 18.99 -7.66 5.95
N GLY A 249 18.02 -6.79 6.25
CA GLY A 249 16.69 -6.82 5.62
C GLY A 249 15.98 -8.16 5.81
N THR A 250 14.96 -8.42 5.00
CA THR A 250 14.19 -9.68 5.01
C THR A 250 14.28 -10.41 3.69
N THR A 251 13.68 -11.60 3.60
CA THR A 251 13.56 -12.29 2.30
C THR A 251 12.61 -11.58 1.34
N ASP A 252 11.78 -10.63 1.80
CA ASP A 252 10.95 -9.80 0.94
C ASP A 252 11.71 -8.60 0.36
N GLY A 253 12.84 -8.25 0.97
CA GLY A 253 13.70 -7.16 0.58
C GLY A 253 15.03 -7.28 1.30
N PRO A 254 15.97 -8.09 0.78
CA PRO A 254 17.23 -8.33 1.47
C PRO A 254 18.04 -7.05 1.49
N GLY A 255 18.81 -6.91 2.57
CA GLY A 255 19.72 -5.82 2.79
C GLY A 255 20.95 -5.92 1.87
N ALA A 256 22.08 -5.46 2.37
CA ALA A 256 23.33 -5.46 1.63
C ALA A 256 24.50 -5.82 2.55
N PHE A 257 25.65 -6.10 1.95
CA PHE A 257 26.91 -6.39 2.64
C PHE A 257 26.87 -7.71 3.40
N ASP A 258 27.74 -7.87 4.40
CA ASP A 258 27.92 -9.09 5.17
C ASP A 258 26.92 -9.26 6.33
N PHE A 259 25.87 -8.43 6.40
CA PHE A 259 24.83 -8.53 7.43
C PHE A 259 23.96 -9.77 7.25
N LYS A 260 23.58 -10.40 8.36
CA LYS A 260 22.75 -11.60 8.39
C LYS A 260 21.68 -11.48 9.46
N GLN A 261 20.53 -12.11 9.24
CA GLN A 261 19.55 -12.26 10.30
C GLN A 261 20.05 -13.22 11.37
N GLY A 262 19.63 -13.02 12.62
CA GLY A 262 20.06 -13.83 13.75
C GLY A 262 21.41 -13.43 14.34
N ASP A 263 22.00 -12.31 13.89
CA ASP A 263 23.29 -11.85 14.43
C ASP A 263 23.10 -11.23 15.82
N ASN A 264 23.56 -11.97 16.83
CA ASN A 264 23.55 -11.56 18.23
C ASN A 264 24.95 -11.17 18.78
N LYS A 265 25.97 -11.07 17.92
CA LYS A 265 27.34 -10.72 18.31
C LYS A 265 27.83 -9.43 17.68
N GLY A 266 27.44 -9.19 16.43
CA GLY A 266 27.94 -8.10 15.60
C GLY A 266 29.33 -8.37 15.02
N ASN A 267 29.74 -7.53 14.08
CA ASN A 267 31.04 -7.52 13.41
C ASN A 267 31.88 -6.32 13.88
N VAL A 268 33.19 -6.54 14.08
CA VAL A 268 34.20 -5.55 14.47
C VAL A 268 34.25 -4.37 13.48
N PHE A 269 34.19 -4.63 12.17
CA PHE A 269 34.27 -3.58 11.15
C PHE A 269 33.11 -2.59 11.27
N TRP A 270 31.87 -3.09 11.31
CA TRP A 270 30.69 -2.25 11.45
C TRP A 270 30.56 -1.61 12.83
N SER A 271 31.12 -2.23 13.87
CA SER A 271 31.25 -1.60 15.19
C SER A 271 32.14 -0.36 15.13
N PHE A 272 33.24 -0.39 14.36
CA PHE A 272 34.08 0.78 14.13
C PHE A 272 33.35 1.88 13.34
N VAL A 273 32.65 1.51 12.26
CA VAL A 273 31.85 2.48 11.46
C VAL A 273 30.74 3.12 12.30
N ARG A 274 30.01 2.33 13.09
CA ARG A 274 29.03 2.84 14.07
C ARG A 274 29.67 3.84 15.03
N ASN A 275 30.83 3.51 15.60
CA ASN A 275 31.48 4.36 16.61
C ASN A 275 31.90 5.73 16.06
N LEU A 276 32.12 5.85 14.75
CA LEU A 276 32.36 7.13 14.08
C LEU A 276 31.09 8.01 14.03
N LEU A 277 29.90 7.39 13.97
CA LEU A 277 28.62 8.10 14.03
C LEU A 277 28.22 8.40 15.49
N LYS A 278 28.07 7.36 16.31
CA LYS A 278 27.75 7.44 17.73
C LYS A 278 28.16 6.12 18.41
N THR A 279 28.96 6.21 19.47
CA THR A 279 29.34 5.03 20.27
C THR A 279 28.29 4.78 21.36
N PRO A 280 27.63 3.61 21.41
CA PRO A 280 26.69 3.28 22.47
C PRO A 280 27.38 3.21 23.84
N ASN A 281 26.76 3.78 24.86
CA ASN A 281 27.27 3.69 26.23
C ASN A 281 26.97 2.29 26.84
N LYS A 282 27.56 2.01 28.01
CA LYS A 282 27.42 0.71 28.67
C LYS A 282 25.97 0.39 29.06
N GLU A 283 25.24 1.37 29.59
CA GLU A 283 23.84 1.22 30.02
C GLU A 283 22.94 0.85 28.83
N GLN A 284 23.14 1.51 27.69
CA GLN A 284 22.42 1.27 26.45
C GLN A 284 22.70 -0.14 25.90
N ILE A 285 23.96 -0.59 25.93
CA ILE A 285 24.32 -1.95 25.53
C ILE A 285 23.64 -2.98 26.44
N GLU A 286 23.73 -2.80 27.76
CA GLU A 286 23.14 -3.72 28.74
C GLU A 286 21.62 -3.79 28.63
N CYS A 287 20.95 -2.66 28.42
CA CYS A 287 19.50 -2.58 28.26
C CYS A 287 19.02 -3.34 27.00
N HIS A 288 19.80 -3.31 25.92
CA HIS A 288 19.43 -3.91 24.64
C HIS A 288 19.77 -5.39 24.51
N LEU A 289 20.52 -6.00 25.44
CA LEU A 289 20.94 -7.40 25.33
C LEU A 289 19.75 -8.34 25.00
N PRO A 290 19.93 -9.31 24.08
CA PRO A 290 21.18 -9.69 23.40
C PRO A 290 21.43 -8.94 22.08
N LYS A 291 20.72 -7.85 21.77
CA LYS A 291 20.88 -7.11 20.52
C LYS A 291 22.27 -6.44 20.44
N PRO A 292 23.10 -6.78 19.43
CA PRO A 292 24.28 -5.98 19.13
C PRO A 292 23.85 -4.70 18.43
N ILE A 293 24.04 -3.55 19.07
CA ILE A 293 23.60 -2.25 18.53
C ILE A 293 24.44 -1.87 17.31
N LEU A 294 23.79 -1.67 16.16
CA LEU A 294 24.36 -1.11 14.94
C LEU A 294 24.15 0.41 14.86
N LEU A 295 22.97 0.91 15.21
CA LEU A 295 22.65 2.34 15.21
C LEU A 295 22.00 2.71 16.54
N ASP A 296 22.62 3.67 17.25
CA ASP A 296 22.15 4.14 18.56
C ASP A 296 21.21 5.34 18.42
N THR A 297 20.10 5.11 17.70
CA THR A 297 19.21 6.18 17.20
C THR A 297 18.58 7.04 18.29
N GLY A 298 18.41 6.52 19.49
CA GLY A 298 17.88 7.23 20.65
C GLY A 298 18.85 8.28 21.19
N GLU A 299 20.15 8.08 20.95
CA GLU A 299 21.24 8.96 21.37
C GLU A 299 21.78 9.84 20.22
N MET A 300 21.22 9.70 19.02
CA MET A 300 21.54 10.48 17.82
C MET A 300 20.52 11.62 17.66
N LYS A 301 20.93 12.84 18.03
CA LYS A 301 20.07 14.02 18.13
C LYS A 301 20.31 15.09 17.06
N ASP A 302 21.40 14.96 16.29
CA ASP A 302 21.81 15.91 15.26
C ASP A 302 21.63 15.31 13.85
N PRO A 303 21.06 16.05 12.88
CA PRO A 303 20.50 17.40 13.02
C PRO A 303 19.16 17.42 13.79
N TYR A 304 18.49 16.29 13.99
CA TYR A 304 17.29 16.12 14.83
C TYR A 304 17.22 14.66 15.29
N ASP A 305 16.26 14.29 16.13
CA ASP A 305 16.07 12.91 16.59
C ASP A 305 15.96 11.91 15.43
N TRP A 306 16.78 10.83 15.46
CA TRP A 306 16.80 9.81 14.40
C TRP A 306 15.72 8.73 14.57
N ALA A 307 15.11 8.64 15.76
CA ALA A 307 13.99 7.78 16.06
C ALA A 307 13.02 8.48 17.03
N PRO A 308 11.71 8.24 16.94
CA PRO A 308 10.75 8.81 17.88
C PRO A 308 10.95 8.20 19.27
N SER A 309 10.91 9.02 20.33
CA SER A 309 10.80 8.55 21.71
C SER A 309 9.36 8.58 22.22
N ILE A 310 8.57 9.53 21.73
CA ILE A 310 7.18 9.76 22.13
C ILE A 310 6.25 9.07 21.13
N LEU A 311 5.49 8.07 21.60
CA LEU A 311 4.64 7.25 20.76
C LEU A 311 3.15 7.41 21.12
N PRO A 312 2.26 7.56 20.13
CA PRO A 312 0.82 7.54 20.33
C PRO A 312 0.32 6.10 20.53
N VAL A 313 -0.35 5.86 21.65
CA VAL A 313 -1.16 4.65 21.87
C VAL A 313 -2.63 5.03 21.88
N GLN A 314 -3.46 4.29 21.15
CA GLN A 314 -4.88 4.60 21.01
C GLN A 314 -5.74 3.36 20.90
N ILE A 315 -6.87 3.39 21.62
CA ILE A 315 -7.94 2.40 21.56
C ILE A 315 -9.22 3.10 21.13
N LEU A 316 -9.91 2.54 20.14
CA LEU A 316 -11.24 2.96 19.72
C LEU A 316 -12.23 1.81 19.95
N ARG A 317 -13.37 2.11 20.55
CA ARG A 317 -14.49 1.19 20.75
C ARG A 317 -15.67 1.68 19.94
N ILE A 318 -16.24 0.81 19.12
CA ILE A 318 -17.47 1.03 18.36
C ILE A 318 -18.40 -0.14 18.70
N GLY A 319 -19.27 0.06 19.68
CA GLY A 319 -20.11 -1.02 20.18
C GLY A 319 -19.25 -2.16 20.77
N GLN A 320 -19.38 -3.34 20.17
CA GLN A 320 -18.59 -4.54 20.49
C GLN A 320 -17.25 -4.66 19.76
N LEU A 321 -16.96 -3.77 18.80
CA LEU A 321 -15.67 -3.73 18.14
C LEU A 321 -14.68 -2.85 18.92
N VAL A 322 -13.46 -3.34 19.06
CA VAL A 322 -12.32 -2.59 19.63
C VAL A 322 -11.16 -2.60 18.63
N ILE A 323 -10.67 -1.42 18.30
CA ILE A 323 -9.53 -1.19 17.41
C ILE A 323 -8.35 -0.73 18.25
N LEU A 324 -7.25 -1.47 18.19
CA LEU A 324 -5.98 -1.13 18.84
C LEU A 324 -5.05 -0.52 17.79
N SER A 325 -4.89 0.80 17.82
CA SER A 325 -4.04 1.56 16.90
C SER A 325 -2.61 1.57 17.44
N VAL A 326 -1.74 0.76 16.83
CA VAL A 326 -0.34 0.59 17.27
C VAL A 326 0.63 1.26 16.29
N PRO A 327 1.61 2.05 16.77
CA PRO A 327 2.51 2.82 15.93
C PRO A 327 3.72 2.03 15.43
N GLY A 328 3.52 0.79 14.99
CA GLY A 328 4.60 -0.07 14.52
C GLY A 328 4.09 -1.40 13.96
N GLU A 329 5.04 -2.28 13.64
CA GLU A 329 4.82 -3.58 13.03
C GLU A 329 4.91 -4.70 14.06
N PHE A 330 3.77 -5.08 14.62
CA PHE A 330 3.70 -6.18 15.57
C PHE A 330 3.82 -7.52 14.85
N THR A 331 4.66 -8.42 15.37
CA THR A 331 4.69 -9.81 14.93
C THR A 331 3.37 -10.53 15.21
N THR A 332 3.24 -11.73 14.66
CA THR A 332 2.08 -12.58 14.83
C THR A 332 1.77 -12.81 16.30
N MET A 333 2.77 -13.16 17.11
CA MET A 333 2.54 -13.39 18.53
C MET A 333 2.47 -12.11 19.35
N ALA A 334 3.24 -11.08 19.03
CA ALA A 334 3.10 -9.79 19.70
C ALA A 334 1.66 -9.26 19.64
N GLY A 335 1.06 -9.30 18.44
CA GLY A 335 -0.33 -8.87 18.26
C GLY A 335 -1.36 -9.77 18.95
N ARG A 336 -1.14 -11.08 19.01
CA ARG A 336 -2.03 -12.00 19.75
C ARG A 336 -2.01 -11.69 21.25
N ARG A 337 -0.81 -11.56 21.85
CA ARG A 337 -0.66 -11.23 23.28
C ARG A 337 -1.32 -9.90 23.64
N LEU A 338 -1.16 -8.88 22.80
CA LEU A 338 -1.81 -7.58 23.01
C LEU A 338 -3.34 -7.68 22.96
N ARG A 339 -3.90 -8.39 21.97
CA ARG A 339 -5.35 -8.60 21.88
C ARG A 339 -5.87 -9.33 23.11
N ASP A 340 -5.20 -10.39 23.53
CA ASP A 340 -5.64 -11.22 24.66
C ASP A 340 -5.60 -10.45 25.99
N ALA A 341 -4.56 -9.64 26.21
CA ALA A 341 -4.43 -8.79 27.39
C ALA A 341 -5.55 -7.74 27.47
N VAL A 342 -5.79 -7.00 26.38
CA VAL A 342 -6.89 -6.02 26.33
C VAL A 342 -8.26 -6.71 26.48
N LYS A 343 -8.44 -7.87 25.86
CA LYS A 343 -9.67 -8.67 25.99
C LYS A 343 -9.94 -9.07 27.44
N SER A 344 -8.90 -9.49 28.15
CA SER A 344 -8.98 -9.84 29.58
C SER A 344 -9.43 -8.66 30.44
N VAL A 345 -8.89 -7.47 30.20
CA VAL A 345 -9.27 -6.23 30.91
C VAL A 345 -10.74 -5.87 30.66
N LEU A 346 -11.17 -5.93 29.40
CA LEU A 346 -12.55 -5.56 29.02
C LEU A 346 -13.60 -6.49 29.64
N TYR A 347 -13.31 -7.79 29.74
CA TYR A 347 -14.19 -8.77 30.39
C TYR A 347 -14.18 -8.68 31.92
N SER A 348 -12.99 -8.61 32.52
CA SER A 348 -12.86 -8.58 34.00
C SER A 348 -13.41 -7.28 34.59
N GLY A 349 -13.38 -6.20 33.81
CA GLY A 349 -13.83 -4.89 34.21
C GLY A 349 -15.34 -4.69 34.32
N GLY A 350 -16.17 -5.69 33.96
CA GLY A 350 -17.63 -5.56 34.02
C GLY A 350 -18.19 -4.50 33.07
N SER A 351 -17.52 -4.27 31.93
CA SER A 351 -18.02 -3.34 30.93
C SER A 351 -19.39 -3.77 30.41
N ASP A 352 -20.18 -2.82 29.87
CA ASP A 352 -21.42 -3.09 29.11
C ASP A 352 -21.19 -3.98 27.85
N LEU A 353 -20.02 -4.63 27.74
CA LEU A 353 -19.67 -5.55 26.67
C LEU A 353 -20.06 -6.96 27.11
N ASP A 354 -21.01 -7.55 26.39
CA ASP A 354 -21.24 -8.99 26.43
C ASP A 354 -19.94 -9.75 26.06
N SER A 355 -19.93 -11.06 26.24
CA SER A 355 -18.79 -11.93 25.88
C SER A 355 -18.40 -11.86 24.39
N ASN A 356 -19.12 -11.13 23.54
CA ASN A 356 -18.91 -11.03 22.10
C ASN A 356 -18.11 -9.79 21.67
N VAL A 357 -16.92 -9.56 22.24
CA VAL A 357 -16.01 -8.47 21.84
C VAL A 357 -15.11 -8.89 20.68
N HIS A 358 -15.07 -8.07 19.63
CA HIS A 358 -14.17 -8.22 18.49
C HIS A 358 -12.99 -7.26 18.61
N ILE A 359 -11.77 -7.77 18.79
CA ILE A 359 -10.57 -6.92 18.88
C ILE A 359 -9.72 -7.05 17.62
N VAL A 360 -9.49 -5.94 16.95
CA VAL A 360 -8.58 -5.85 15.80
C VAL A 360 -7.37 -4.98 16.14
N ILE A 361 -6.21 -5.32 15.57
CA ILE A 361 -5.05 -4.43 15.58
C ILE A 361 -5.04 -3.66 14.28
N ALA A 362 -4.89 -2.34 14.37
CA ALA A 362 -4.53 -1.45 13.27
C ALA A 362 -3.04 -1.11 13.41
N GLY A 363 -2.20 -1.86 12.69
CA GLY A 363 -0.75 -1.62 12.64
C GLY A 363 -0.39 -0.41 11.78
N LEU A 364 0.81 0.14 12.00
CA LEU A 364 1.30 1.34 11.31
C LEU A 364 0.36 2.55 11.46
N ALA A 365 -0.27 2.69 12.64
CA ALA A 365 -1.22 3.75 12.91
C ALA A 365 -0.56 4.94 13.61
N ASN A 366 -0.95 6.16 13.24
CA ASN A 366 -0.55 7.45 13.82
C ASN A 366 0.93 7.85 13.62
N THR A 367 1.89 6.97 13.89
CA THR A 367 3.32 7.14 13.60
C THR A 367 3.98 5.79 13.33
N TYR A 368 5.29 5.75 13.12
CA TYR A 368 6.04 4.53 12.85
C TYR A 368 7.28 4.41 13.75
N SER A 369 7.32 3.34 14.53
CA SER A 369 8.40 2.99 15.47
C SER A 369 9.03 1.64 15.16
N GLN A 370 9.12 1.27 13.87
CA GLN A 370 9.65 -0.03 13.42
C GLN A 370 8.84 -1.23 13.95
N TYR A 371 9.51 -2.31 14.35
CA TYR A 371 8.90 -3.59 14.69
C TYR A 371 8.66 -3.74 16.18
N VAL A 372 7.75 -4.65 16.54
CA VAL A 372 7.50 -5.09 17.91
C VAL A 372 7.42 -6.60 17.93
N THR A 373 8.45 -7.23 18.49
CA THR A 373 8.49 -8.68 18.72
C THR A 373 8.09 -9.02 20.15
N THR A 374 7.78 -10.29 20.41
CA THR A 374 7.78 -10.79 21.79
C THR A 374 9.20 -10.79 22.38
N PHE A 375 9.31 -10.97 23.70
CA PHE A 375 10.60 -11.11 24.36
C PHE A 375 11.40 -12.29 23.80
N GLU A 376 10.74 -13.40 23.52
CA GLU A 376 11.32 -14.65 23.03
C GLU A 376 11.81 -14.51 21.58
N GLU A 377 10.98 -13.90 20.73
CA GLU A 377 11.35 -13.57 19.35
C GLU A 377 12.53 -12.57 19.32
N TYR A 378 12.56 -11.60 20.25
CA TYR A 378 13.65 -10.64 20.39
C TYR A 378 14.99 -11.34 20.65
N GLN A 379 15.01 -12.42 21.44
CA GLN A 379 16.26 -13.13 21.77
C GLN A 379 16.97 -13.70 20.53
N VAL A 380 16.21 -14.02 19.48
CA VAL A 380 16.75 -14.61 18.25
C VAL A 380 17.48 -13.57 17.40
N GLN A 381 17.13 -12.29 17.51
CA GLN A 381 17.74 -11.19 16.73
C GLN A 381 17.72 -11.42 15.21
N ARG A 382 16.59 -11.93 14.70
CA ARG A 382 16.21 -11.76 13.28
C ARG A 382 15.90 -10.28 12.98
N TYR A 383 15.52 -9.98 11.74
CA TYR A 383 15.28 -8.59 11.30
C TYR A 383 14.32 -7.84 12.23
N GLU A 384 13.21 -8.46 12.60
CA GLU A 384 12.14 -7.86 13.42
C GLU A 384 12.64 -7.61 14.86
N GLY A 385 13.40 -8.56 15.42
CA GLY A 385 13.99 -8.44 16.76
C GLY A 385 15.07 -7.36 16.84
N ALA A 386 15.91 -7.25 15.80
CA ALA A 386 16.90 -6.18 15.69
C ALA A 386 16.24 -4.81 15.46
N SER A 387 15.06 -4.79 14.86
CA SER A 387 14.27 -3.57 14.59
C SER A 387 13.28 -3.23 15.70
N THR A 388 13.25 -3.98 16.81
CA THR A 388 12.44 -3.66 17.99
C THR A 388 13.14 -2.59 18.82
N LEU A 389 12.78 -1.33 18.58
CA LEU A 389 13.60 -0.17 18.96
C LEU A 389 13.87 0.00 20.45
N TYR A 390 12.92 -0.31 21.33
CA TYR A 390 13.00 0.07 22.75
C TYR A 390 13.42 -1.09 23.67
N GLY A 391 14.12 -2.06 23.10
CA GLY A 391 14.68 -3.21 23.82
C GLY A 391 13.72 -4.39 23.99
N PRO A 392 14.12 -5.41 24.76
CA PRO A 392 13.41 -6.70 24.85
C PRO A 392 12.00 -6.62 25.46
N HIS A 393 11.70 -5.54 26.21
CA HIS A 393 10.43 -5.34 26.89
C HIS A 393 9.50 -4.36 26.17
N THR A 394 9.77 -4.05 24.90
CA THR A 394 8.94 -3.16 24.08
C THR A 394 7.48 -3.63 24.01
N LEU A 395 7.24 -4.92 23.75
CA LEU A 395 5.86 -5.46 23.73
C LEU A 395 5.19 -5.36 25.10
N SER A 396 5.92 -5.65 26.18
CA SER A 396 5.38 -5.58 27.54
C SER A 396 4.97 -4.15 27.91
N ALA A 397 5.76 -3.15 27.50
CA ALA A 397 5.39 -1.74 27.60
C ALA A 397 4.09 -1.45 26.85
N TYR A 398 3.96 -1.87 25.59
CA TYR A 398 2.71 -1.70 24.84
C TYR A 398 1.52 -2.36 25.53
N ILE A 399 1.64 -3.61 25.98
CA ILE A 399 0.57 -4.32 26.70
C ILE A 399 0.13 -3.50 27.91
N GLN A 400 1.08 -3.08 28.76
CA GLN A 400 0.80 -2.28 29.94
C GLN A 400 0.04 -0.98 29.61
N GLU A 401 0.48 -0.23 28.60
CA GLU A 401 -0.17 1.04 28.24
C GLU A 401 -1.57 0.81 27.63
N PHE A 402 -1.75 -0.22 26.81
CA PHE A 402 -3.07 -0.55 26.27
C PHE A 402 -4.03 -1.10 27.32
N GLU A 403 -3.56 -1.82 28.33
CA GLU A 403 -4.37 -2.23 29.48
C GLU A 403 -4.84 -1.01 30.28
N LYS A 404 -3.98 0.00 30.49
CA LYS A 404 -4.38 1.29 31.10
C LYS A 404 -5.49 1.98 30.30
N LEU A 405 -5.35 2.05 28.97
CA LEU A 405 -6.37 2.65 28.11
C LEU A 405 -7.69 1.87 28.14
N ALA A 406 -7.62 0.54 28.11
CA ALA A 406 -8.78 -0.34 28.19
C ALA A 406 -9.50 -0.20 29.54
N MET A 407 -8.75 -0.15 30.64
CA MET A 407 -9.28 0.10 31.98
C MET A 407 -9.98 1.46 32.08
N ALA A 408 -9.42 2.50 31.46
CA ALA A 408 -10.04 3.81 31.41
C ALA A 408 -11.36 3.81 30.60
N ILE A 409 -11.46 2.99 29.54
CA ILE A 409 -12.74 2.77 28.84
C ILE A 409 -13.76 2.10 29.76
N VAL A 410 -13.35 1.04 30.48
CA VAL A 410 -14.22 0.30 31.41
C VAL A 410 -14.78 1.23 32.48
N LYS A 411 -13.92 2.06 33.09
CA LYS A 411 -14.31 2.97 34.18
C LYS A 411 -14.99 4.26 33.71
N GLY A 412 -15.00 4.53 32.40
CA GLY A 412 -15.50 5.81 31.86
C GLY A 412 -14.59 7.01 32.17
N GLU A 413 -13.34 6.77 32.57
CA GLU A 413 -12.38 7.80 32.98
C GLU A 413 -11.59 8.35 31.80
N GLN A 414 -11.17 9.62 31.83
CA GLN A 414 -10.22 10.17 30.85
C GLN A 414 -8.80 9.72 31.17
N VAL A 415 -7.93 9.73 30.16
CA VAL A 415 -6.48 9.49 30.32
C VAL A 415 -5.72 10.79 30.12
N ALA A 416 -4.57 10.94 30.78
CA ALA A 416 -3.70 12.07 30.54
C ALA A 416 -3.18 12.04 29.09
N PRO A 417 -3.03 13.20 28.42
CA PRO A 417 -2.60 13.23 27.02
C PRO A 417 -1.14 12.81 26.81
N GLY A 418 -0.31 12.87 27.87
CA GLY A 418 1.12 12.58 27.79
C GLY A 418 1.96 13.70 27.16
N PRO A 419 3.28 13.49 26.99
CA PRO A 419 4.18 14.47 26.39
C PRO A 419 3.88 14.64 24.89
N GLN A 420 4.01 15.85 24.36
CA GLN A 420 3.77 16.09 22.94
C GLN A 420 5.00 15.69 22.09
N PRO A 421 4.82 15.02 20.93
CA PRO A 421 5.92 14.75 20.01
C PRO A 421 6.49 16.06 19.43
N PRO A 422 7.79 16.08 19.07
CA PRO A 422 8.41 17.27 18.50
C PRO A 422 7.87 17.58 17.08
N ASP A 423 7.73 18.87 16.74
CA ASP A 423 7.50 19.32 15.37
C ASP A 423 8.84 19.55 14.65
N LEU A 424 9.06 18.82 13.56
CA LEU A 424 10.30 18.85 12.78
C LEU A 424 10.12 19.42 11.37
N LEU A 425 8.96 20.02 11.05
CA LEU A 425 8.65 20.49 9.69
C LEU A 425 9.65 21.53 9.16
N GLU A 426 10.06 22.50 9.98
CA GLU A 426 11.00 23.56 9.59
C GLU A 426 12.46 23.07 9.44
N ARG A 427 12.76 21.85 9.88
CA ARG A 427 14.12 21.29 9.93
C ARG A 427 14.39 20.24 8.84
N GLN A 428 13.42 19.96 7.98
CA GLN A 428 13.52 18.92 6.96
C GLN A 428 14.59 19.27 5.91
N ILE A 429 15.54 18.36 5.73
CA ILE A 429 16.58 18.48 4.70
C ILE A 429 16.14 17.68 3.46
N SER A 430 16.07 18.33 2.30
CA SER A 430 15.78 17.66 1.03
C SER A 430 17.02 17.64 0.13
N LEU A 431 17.47 16.45 -0.25
CA LEU A 431 18.58 16.24 -1.18
C LEU A 431 18.10 15.91 -2.61
N LEU A 432 16.79 15.98 -2.86
CA LEU A 432 16.20 15.66 -4.16
C LEU A 432 16.27 16.88 -5.09
N PRO A 433 16.99 16.81 -6.24
CA PRO A 433 17.07 17.94 -7.15
C PRO A 433 15.72 18.28 -7.79
N PRO A 434 15.41 19.57 -8.00
CA PRO A 434 14.17 20.00 -8.63
C PRO A 434 14.13 19.60 -10.12
N VAL A 435 12.94 19.65 -10.72
CA VAL A 435 12.82 19.63 -12.19
C VAL A 435 13.25 21.01 -12.72
N ILE A 436 14.26 21.04 -13.57
CA ILE A 436 14.79 22.29 -14.15
C ILE A 436 14.03 22.66 -15.43
N LEU A 437 14.01 21.75 -16.40
CA LEU A 437 13.48 21.95 -17.74
C LEU A 437 13.06 20.60 -18.34
N ASP A 438 11.99 20.59 -19.13
CA ASP A 438 11.64 19.52 -20.05
C ASP A 438 11.70 20.05 -21.49
N ILE A 439 12.19 19.22 -22.41
CA ILE A 439 12.21 19.53 -23.86
C ILE A 439 11.71 18.32 -24.67
N THR A 440 11.35 18.59 -25.92
CA THR A 440 11.10 17.60 -26.98
C THR A 440 12.12 17.74 -28.11
N PRO A 441 12.27 16.72 -28.98
CA PRO A 441 13.05 16.88 -30.20
C PRO A 441 12.53 18.00 -31.10
N PRO A 442 13.36 18.56 -32.01
CA PRO A 442 12.90 19.55 -32.97
C PRO A 442 11.71 19.05 -33.81
N GLY A 443 10.67 19.87 -33.93
CA GLY A 443 9.45 19.52 -34.69
C GLY A 443 8.46 18.60 -33.97
N VAL A 444 8.72 18.24 -32.70
CA VAL A 444 7.87 17.38 -31.88
C VAL A 444 7.26 18.17 -30.73
N ASN A 445 5.98 17.95 -30.46
CA ASN A 445 5.25 18.52 -29.33
C ASN A 445 5.15 17.52 -28.17
N PHE A 446 4.98 18.02 -26.94
CA PHE A 446 4.62 17.16 -25.82
C PHE A 446 3.24 16.53 -26.06
N GLY A 447 3.14 15.21 -25.87
CA GLY A 447 1.95 14.42 -26.20
C GLY A 447 1.99 13.79 -27.59
N ASP A 448 2.96 14.12 -28.45
CA ASP A 448 3.15 13.40 -29.71
C ASP A 448 3.54 11.94 -29.48
N ILE A 449 3.11 11.07 -30.38
CA ILE A 449 3.49 9.66 -30.37
C ILE A 449 4.97 9.50 -30.74
N LYS A 450 5.70 8.70 -29.95
CA LYS A 450 7.09 8.27 -30.21
C LYS A 450 7.12 6.85 -30.77
N THR A 451 6.27 5.97 -30.25
CA THR A 451 6.12 4.60 -30.72
C THR A 451 4.64 4.23 -30.61
N ASP A 452 4.03 3.95 -31.75
CA ASP A 452 2.60 3.66 -31.86
C ASP A 452 2.34 2.15 -31.95
N VAL A 453 1.06 1.77 -31.88
CA VAL A 453 0.61 0.41 -32.23
C VAL A 453 0.84 0.12 -33.71
N PRO A 454 1.02 -1.17 -34.10
CA PRO A 454 1.10 -1.53 -35.51
C PRO A 454 -0.16 -1.11 -36.30
N PRO A 455 -0.04 -0.76 -37.59
CA PRO A 455 -1.20 -0.49 -38.43
C PRO A 455 -2.16 -1.68 -38.46
N ARG A 456 -3.47 -1.43 -38.32
CA ARG A 456 -4.51 -2.47 -38.27
C ARG A 456 -4.26 -3.53 -37.18
N ALA A 457 -3.69 -3.13 -36.04
CA ALA A 457 -3.42 -4.03 -34.92
C ALA A 457 -4.70 -4.61 -34.31
N ILE A 458 -4.64 -5.91 -34.02
CA ILE A 458 -5.71 -6.66 -33.36
C ILE A 458 -5.08 -7.39 -32.18
N PHE A 459 -5.58 -7.10 -30.99
CA PHE A 459 -5.12 -7.69 -29.74
C PHE A 459 -6.21 -8.59 -29.17
N ARG A 460 -5.78 -9.64 -28.50
CA ARG A 460 -6.64 -10.56 -27.76
C ARG A 460 -6.61 -10.23 -26.27
N LYS A 461 -7.53 -10.80 -25.53
CA LYS A 461 -7.50 -10.79 -24.07
C LYS A 461 -6.15 -11.35 -23.59
N ARG A 462 -5.59 -10.71 -22.57
CA ARG A 462 -4.25 -10.94 -21.98
C ARG A 462 -3.06 -10.47 -22.81
N ASP A 463 -3.26 -10.03 -24.05
CA ASP A 463 -2.20 -9.36 -24.81
C ASP A 463 -1.80 -8.05 -24.12
N ILE A 464 -0.57 -7.61 -24.38
CA ILE A 464 -0.04 -6.34 -23.88
C ILE A 464 0.01 -5.35 -25.04
N VAL A 465 -0.76 -4.27 -24.91
CA VAL A 465 -0.72 -3.14 -25.83
C VAL A 465 0.19 -2.07 -25.26
N THR A 466 1.17 -1.62 -26.04
CA THR A 466 2.16 -0.65 -25.59
C THR A 466 2.24 0.51 -26.57
N VAL A 467 2.16 1.72 -26.04
CA VAL A 467 2.40 2.97 -26.80
C VAL A 467 3.33 3.87 -26.00
N THR A 468 4.12 4.69 -26.69
CA THR A 468 5.04 5.63 -26.06
C THR A 468 4.83 7.02 -26.62
N PHE A 469 4.71 8.02 -25.74
CA PHE A 469 4.57 9.44 -26.06
C PHE A 469 5.81 10.22 -25.66
N TRP A 470 6.12 11.28 -26.41
CA TRP A 470 7.03 12.32 -25.94
C TRP A 470 6.37 13.07 -24.78
N SER A 471 7.06 13.13 -23.65
CA SER A 471 6.48 13.57 -22.38
C SER A 471 7.47 14.38 -21.54
N ALA A 472 7.02 14.81 -20.37
CA ALA A 472 7.73 15.61 -19.40
C ALA A 472 7.80 14.90 -18.04
N SER A 473 8.54 15.45 -17.08
CA SER A 473 8.61 14.85 -15.74
C SER A 473 7.24 14.86 -15.03
N PRO A 474 6.77 13.71 -14.49
CA PRO A 474 5.53 13.66 -13.70
C PRO A 474 5.65 14.41 -12.36
N ARG A 475 6.85 14.87 -11.98
CA ARG A 475 7.04 15.74 -10.80
C ARG A 475 6.58 17.18 -11.03
N ASN A 476 6.26 17.57 -12.25
CA ASN A 476 5.72 18.91 -12.53
C ASN A 476 4.27 19.06 -12.08
N ASP A 477 3.47 18.01 -12.17
CA ASP A 477 2.11 17.92 -11.63
C ASP A 477 1.82 16.45 -11.34
N LEU A 478 1.41 16.16 -10.11
CA LEU A 478 1.09 14.81 -9.66
C LEU A 478 -0.21 14.26 -10.27
N MET A 479 -0.97 15.12 -10.98
CA MET A 479 -2.29 14.81 -11.53
C MET A 479 -3.25 14.28 -10.46
N THR A 480 -3.20 14.82 -9.24
CA THR A 480 -4.12 14.45 -8.15
C THR A 480 -5.58 14.57 -8.59
N GLU A 481 -6.39 13.56 -8.31
CA GLU A 481 -7.76 13.37 -8.84
C GLU A 481 -7.90 13.24 -10.37
N GLY A 482 -6.79 13.34 -11.10
CA GLY A 482 -6.68 13.13 -12.53
C GLY A 482 -6.06 11.78 -12.88
N THR A 483 -5.45 11.72 -14.06
CA THR A 483 -4.82 10.52 -14.60
C THR A 483 -3.74 10.92 -15.61
N PHE A 484 -2.65 10.17 -15.66
CA PHE A 484 -1.60 10.28 -16.68
C PHE A 484 -1.92 9.45 -17.94
N ALA A 485 -2.75 8.42 -17.83
CA ALA A 485 -2.95 7.42 -18.86
C ALA A 485 -4.40 6.93 -18.91
N LEU A 486 -4.99 6.92 -20.11
CA LEU A 486 -6.31 6.38 -20.37
C LEU A 486 -6.27 5.36 -21.49
N VAL A 487 -7.09 4.32 -21.35
CA VAL A 487 -7.60 3.50 -22.45
C VAL A 487 -9.03 3.93 -22.70
N GLU A 488 -9.32 4.37 -23.91
CA GLU A 488 -10.66 4.80 -24.33
C GLU A 488 -11.23 3.79 -25.33
N ILE A 489 -12.51 3.47 -25.20
CA ILE A 489 -13.28 2.68 -26.17
C ILE A 489 -14.13 3.60 -27.05
N LEU A 490 -14.24 3.28 -28.33
CA LEU A 490 -15.09 3.99 -29.28
C LEU A 490 -16.54 3.52 -29.14
N HIS A 491 -17.43 4.46 -28.82
CA HIS A 491 -18.87 4.27 -28.70
C HIS A 491 -19.61 4.96 -29.83
N ASN A 492 -20.63 4.30 -30.40
CA ASN A 492 -21.43 4.79 -31.54
C ASN A 492 -20.57 5.30 -32.71
N GLN A 493 -19.41 4.66 -32.95
CA GLN A 493 -18.46 4.96 -34.03
C GLN A 493 -17.82 6.37 -34.02
N GLU A 494 -18.22 7.28 -33.11
CA GLU A 494 -17.74 8.67 -33.11
C GLU A 494 -17.19 9.14 -31.75
N ARG A 495 -17.66 8.58 -30.64
CA ARG A 495 -17.38 9.10 -29.30
C ARG A 495 -16.42 8.21 -28.51
N TRP A 496 -15.29 8.76 -28.10
CA TRP A 496 -14.35 8.10 -27.20
C TRP A 496 -14.80 8.19 -25.74
N VAL A 497 -14.91 7.04 -25.08
CA VAL A 497 -15.32 6.91 -23.68
C VAL A 497 -14.19 6.26 -22.88
N PRO A 498 -13.74 6.84 -21.75
CA PRO A 498 -12.75 6.22 -20.88
C PRO A 498 -13.24 4.85 -20.39
N ALA A 499 -12.41 3.82 -20.59
CA ALA A 499 -12.67 2.44 -20.17
C ALA A 499 -11.75 2.00 -19.04
N TYR A 500 -10.47 2.38 -19.11
CA TYR A 500 -9.47 2.13 -18.06
C TYR A 500 -8.57 3.35 -17.86
N ASP A 501 -8.10 3.57 -16.65
CA ASP A 501 -7.12 4.61 -16.29
C ASP A 501 -5.96 4.04 -15.46
N ASP A 502 -5.03 4.90 -15.04
CA ASP A 502 -3.85 4.52 -14.26
C ASP A 502 -4.12 4.15 -12.79
N ASP A 503 -5.40 4.10 -12.38
CA ASP A 503 -5.88 3.48 -11.14
C ASP A 503 -6.34 2.01 -11.38
N ASP A 504 -6.52 1.58 -12.64
CA ASP A 504 -6.83 0.19 -12.96
C ASP A 504 -5.57 -0.69 -12.98
N PHE A 505 -5.62 -1.83 -12.29
CA PHE A 505 -4.49 -2.76 -12.17
C PHE A 505 -3.93 -3.24 -13.52
N CYS A 506 -4.74 -3.22 -14.58
CA CYS A 506 -4.35 -3.63 -15.93
C CYS A 506 -3.60 -2.56 -16.73
N LEU A 507 -3.55 -1.31 -16.28
CA LEU A 507 -2.90 -0.21 -16.99
C LEU A 507 -1.68 0.29 -16.21
N ARG A 508 -0.57 0.50 -16.92
CA ARG A 508 0.69 0.96 -16.33
C ARG A 508 1.17 2.20 -17.04
N PHE A 509 1.49 3.22 -16.25
CA PHE A 509 2.18 4.42 -16.70
C PHE A 509 3.67 4.33 -16.32
N LYS A 510 4.54 4.30 -17.32
CA LYS A 510 6.01 4.21 -17.17
C LYS A 510 6.65 5.47 -17.69
N TRP A 511 7.37 6.21 -16.85
CA TRP A 511 8.13 7.38 -17.27
C TRP A 511 9.63 7.08 -17.32
N ALA A 512 10.30 7.51 -18.38
CA ALA A 512 11.74 7.32 -18.54
C ALA A 512 12.43 8.50 -19.25
N ARG A 513 13.73 8.62 -18.98
CA ARG A 513 14.65 9.54 -19.66
C ARG A 513 15.73 8.75 -20.38
N SER A 514 16.29 9.31 -21.45
CA SER A 514 17.44 8.71 -22.15
C SER A 514 18.71 8.66 -21.30
N SER A 515 18.85 9.58 -20.34
CA SER A 515 19.90 9.58 -19.32
C SER A 515 19.42 10.36 -18.09
N LYS A 516 20.09 10.19 -16.94
CA LYS A 516 19.65 10.73 -15.63
C LYS A 516 19.38 12.24 -15.64
N LEU A 517 20.18 13.00 -16.40
CA LEU A 517 20.08 14.47 -16.50
C LEU A 517 19.46 14.95 -17.82
N SER A 518 18.99 14.03 -18.66
CA SER A 518 18.38 14.40 -19.94
C SER A 518 17.09 15.21 -19.71
N PRO A 519 16.93 16.36 -20.39
CA PRO A 519 15.66 17.09 -20.41
C PRO A 519 14.63 16.42 -21.34
N LEU A 520 15.04 15.45 -22.18
CA LEU A 520 14.17 14.64 -23.02
C LEU A 520 13.63 13.45 -22.23
N SER A 521 12.31 13.33 -22.16
CA SER A 521 11.65 12.20 -21.51
C SER A 521 10.49 11.66 -22.34
N HIS A 522 10.04 10.46 -21.99
CA HIS A 522 8.91 9.81 -22.64
C HIS A 522 8.07 9.05 -21.61
N ALA A 523 6.79 8.90 -21.93
CA ALA A 523 5.82 8.15 -21.16
C ALA A 523 5.37 6.95 -21.99
N THR A 524 5.56 5.75 -21.46
CA THR A 524 5.05 4.51 -22.03
C THR A 524 3.79 4.11 -21.27
N ILE A 525 2.68 3.96 -21.99
CA ILE A 525 1.44 3.37 -21.49
C ILE A 525 1.43 1.91 -21.91
N GLU A 526 1.26 1.01 -20.94
CA GLU A 526 1.19 -0.43 -21.15
C GLU A 526 -0.13 -0.95 -20.58
N TRP A 527 -0.99 -1.48 -21.45
CA TRP A 527 -2.28 -2.05 -21.09
C TRP A 527 -2.27 -3.56 -21.31
N ARG A 528 -2.41 -4.32 -20.23
CA ARG A 528 -2.68 -5.76 -20.31
C ARG A 528 -4.17 -5.96 -20.47
N VAL A 529 -4.63 -6.33 -21.67
CA VAL A 529 -6.05 -6.42 -21.99
C VAL A 529 -6.75 -7.39 -21.00
N PRO A 530 -7.67 -6.92 -20.14
CA PRO A 530 -8.28 -7.76 -19.13
C PRO A 530 -9.26 -8.77 -19.75
N GLU A 531 -9.58 -9.83 -19.03
CA GLU A 531 -10.56 -10.82 -19.51
C GLU A 531 -11.97 -10.26 -19.67
N SER A 532 -12.30 -9.26 -18.87
CA SER A 532 -13.56 -8.50 -18.92
C SER A 532 -13.61 -7.48 -20.04
N ALA A 533 -12.52 -7.26 -20.81
CA ALA A 533 -12.54 -6.35 -21.95
C ALA A 533 -13.57 -6.82 -22.98
N VAL A 534 -14.38 -5.87 -23.45
CA VAL A 534 -15.36 -6.09 -24.50
C VAL A 534 -14.70 -5.99 -25.87
N LEU A 535 -15.27 -6.65 -26.87
CA LEU A 535 -14.82 -6.50 -28.24
C LEU A 535 -15.12 -5.08 -28.73
N GLY A 536 -14.15 -4.43 -29.37
CA GLY A 536 -14.32 -3.07 -29.83
C GLY A 536 -13.05 -2.38 -30.33
N VAL A 537 -13.21 -1.12 -30.72
CA VAL A 537 -12.11 -0.23 -31.13
C VAL A 537 -11.68 0.62 -29.94
N TYR A 538 -10.38 0.61 -29.67
CA TYR A 538 -9.75 1.27 -28.54
C TYR A 538 -8.65 2.22 -28.99
N ARG A 539 -8.30 3.18 -28.13
CA ARG A 539 -7.08 3.99 -28.25
C ARG A 539 -6.51 4.29 -26.87
N MET A 540 -5.27 4.74 -26.82
CA MET A 540 -4.64 5.22 -25.59
C MET A 540 -4.42 6.72 -25.62
N THR A 541 -4.66 7.38 -24.50
CA THR A 541 -4.51 8.83 -24.34
C THR A 541 -3.62 9.14 -23.14
N HIS A 542 -2.67 10.04 -23.32
CA HIS A 542 -1.74 10.50 -22.30
C HIS A 542 -2.04 11.95 -21.88
N PHE A 543 -1.88 12.25 -20.60
CA PHE A 543 -1.86 13.61 -20.04
C PHE A 543 -0.54 13.85 -19.31
N GLY A 544 0.01 15.05 -19.46
CA GLY A 544 1.24 15.44 -18.80
C GLY A 544 1.33 16.94 -18.56
N ALA A 545 2.36 17.34 -17.80
CA ALA A 545 2.66 18.73 -17.49
C ALA A 545 4.16 18.99 -17.73
N SER A 546 4.45 19.91 -18.64
CA SER A 546 5.83 20.28 -19.02
C SER A 546 6.27 21.56 -18.31
N LYS A 547 7.53 21.61 -17.89
CA LYS A 547 8.15 22.83 -17.34
C LYS A 547 9.11 23.43 -18.34
N ASN A 548 8.91 24.70 -18.69
CA ASN A 548 9.84 25.44 -19.55
C ASN A 548 10.98 26.10 -18.75
N ILE A 549 11.93 26.71 -19.45
CA ILE A 549 13.13 27.32 -18.83
C ILE A 549 12.80 28.50 -17.90
N PHE A 550 11.65 29.14 -18.08
CA PHE A 550 11.15 30.21 -17.22
C PHE A 550 10.37 29.68 -15.99
N GLY A 551 10.26 28.36 -15.86
CA GLY A 551 9.64 27.69 -14.73
C GLY A 551 8.13 27.53 -14.81
N SER A 552 7.45 28.08 -15.83
CA SER A 552 6.00 27.92 -15.99
C SER A 552 5.64 26.50 -16.41
N ILE A 553 4.60 25.94 -15.78
CA ILE A 553 4.08 24.62 -16.08
C ILE A 553 2.95 24.74 -17.11
N ARG A 554 2.97 23.89 -18.14
CA ARG A 554 1.94 23.80 -19.18
C ARG A 554 1.48 22.36 -19.36
N HIS A 555 0.16 22.13 -19.27
CA HIS A 555 -0.45 20.83 -19.47
C HIS A 555 -0.64 20.52 -20.95
N PHE A 556 -0.53 19.24 -21.29
CA PHE A 556 -0.68 18.73 -22.66
C PHE A 556 -1.39 17.38 -22.67
N THR A 557 -1.87 16.99 -23.84
CA THR A 557 -2.45 15.67 -24.09
C THR A 557 -2.18 15.20 -25.52
N GLY A 558 -2.18 13.88 -25.72
CA GLY A 558 -2.17 13.26 -27.04
C GLY A 558 -2.68 11.82 -26.99
N SER A 559 -3.07 11.29 -28.14
CA SER A 559 -3.69 9.98 -28.31
C SER A 559 -2.99 9.17 -29.40
N SER A 560 -2.89 7.85 -29.19
CA SER A 560 -2.37 6.88 -30.16
C SER A 560 -3.31 6.70 -31.35
N SER A 561 -2.83 5.96 -32.36
CA SER A 561 -3.74 5.33 -33.34
C SER A 561 -4.73 4.42 -32.64
N ALA A 562 -5.90 4.20 -33.25
CA ALA A 562 -6.85 3.21 -32.75
C ALA A 562 -6.45 1.78 -33.12
N PHE A 563 -6.87 0.83 -32.30
CA PHE A 563 -6.62 -0.60 -32.45
C PHE A 563 -7.82 -1.42 -31.99
N ILE A 564 -7.84 -2.71 -32.29
CA ILE A 564 -8.97 -3.59 -31.96
C ILE A 564 -8.62 -4.51 -30.81
N VAL A 565 -9.60 -4.75 -29.95
CA VAL A 565 -9.60 -5.90 -29.04
C VAL A 565 -10.67 -6.87 -29.53
N ALA A 566 -10.28 -8.13 -29.79
CA ALA A 566 -11.14 -9.19 -30.34
C ALA A 566 -11.02 -10.51 -29.56
#